data_AF-A0A357WRF0-F1
#
_entry.id   AF-A0A357WRF0-F1
#
_cell.length_a   1.000
_cell.length_b   1.000
_cell.length_c   1.000
_cell.angle_alpha   90.00
_cell.angle_beta   90.00
_cell.angle_gamma   90.00
#
_symmetry.space_group_name_H-M   'P 1'
#
loop_
_entity.id
_entity.type
_entity.pdbx_description
1 polymer ?
#
loop_
_entity_poly.entity_id
_entity_poly.type
_entity_poly.pdbx_seq_one_letter_code
_entity_poly.pdbx_strand_id
1 'polypeptide(L)'
;KLEGICLTTNLLRKPFGTLLDEQIMERIAALNCYILLHPEDSTGIPLLNENYLDALYFMAKSFYLGMFEKYFTKTKFILTHTGGAMMYLANPINLLYYMTAKKAKMGQYVWDNMVKHQPKGYNYLMNTIID
;
A
#
# COMPACT_ATOMS: atom_id res chain seq x y z
N LYS A 1 9.42 23.06 -6.49
CA LYS A 1 8.58 22.31 -5.53
C LYS A 1 8.35 20.95 -6.15
N LEU A 2 8.70 19.84 -5.48
CA LEU A 2 8.48 18.50 -6.02
C LEU A 2 6.98 18.16 -5.91
N GLU A 3 6.33 17.80 -7.01
CA GLU A 3 4.87 17.54 -7.03
C GLU A 3 4.53 16.08 -6.73
N GLY A 4 5.44 15.15 -7.04
CA GLY A 4 5.30 13.74 -6.72
C GLY A 4 6.58 12.94 -6.91
N ILE A 5 6.53 11.69 -6.45
CA ILE A 5 7.57 10.68 -6.61
C ILE A 5 6.96 9.46 -7.29
N CYS A 6 7.67 8.89 -8.26
CA CYS A 6 7.36 7.56 -8.78
C CYS A 6 8.24 6.54 -8.06
N LEU A 7 7.59 5.59 -7.37
CA LEU A 7 8.26 4.42 -6.79
C LEU A 7 8.02 3.23 -7.70
N THR A 8 9.10 2.79 -8.34
CA THR A 8 9.08 1.61 -9.18
C THR A 8 9.40 0.36 -8.38
N THR A 9 8.59 -0.69 -8.53
CA THR A 9 8.90 -1.98 -7.90
C THR A 9 8.96 -3.10 -8.93
N ASN A 10 9.81 -4.08 -8.67
CA ASN A 10 9.91 -5.30 -9.46
C ASN A 10 9.77 -6.49 -8.52
N LEU A 11 8.61 -7.15 -8.58
CA LEU A 11 8.28 -8.25 -7.68
C LEU A 11 9.17 -9.49 -7.94
N LEU A 12 9.69 -9.64 -9.15
CA LEU A 12 10.48 -10.79 -9.57
C LEU A 12 11.98 -10.67 -9.25
N ARG A 13 12.52 -9.44 -9.23
CA ARG A 13 13.97 -9.21 -9.13
C ARG A 13 14.46 -8.72 -7.79
N LYS A 14 13.62 -8.02 -7.00
CA LYS A 14 14.06 -7.40 -5.74
C LYS A 14 13.23 -7.91 -4.57
N PRO A 15 13.86 -8.44 -3.51
CA PRO A 15 13.14 -8.72 -2.28
C PRO A 15 12.59 -7.41 -1.74
N PHE A 16 11.27 -7.32 -1.68
CA PHE A 16 10.52 -6.11 -1.35
C PHE A 16 10.84 -5.53 0.04
N GLY A 17 11.57 -6.28 0.89
CA GLY A 17 12.09 -5.75 2.16
C GLY A 17 13.01 -4.55 1.98
N THR A 18 13.69 -4.43 0.84
CA THR A 18 14.57 -3.30 0.50
C THR A 18 13.80 -2.03 0.13
N LEU A 19 12.59 -2.17 -0.41
CA LEU A 19 11.69 -1.05 -0.77
C LEU A 19 11.01 -0.41 0.45
N LEU A 20 11.05 -1.07 1.60
CA LEU A 20 10.49 -0.58 2.86
C LEU A 20 11.60 -0.29 3.88
N ASP A 21 12.81 0.05 3.40
CA ASP A 21 13.88 0.57 4.24
C ASP A 21 13.40 1.80 5.01
N GLU A 22 13.52 1.79 6.34
CA GLU A 22 12.95 2.83 7.19
C GLU A 22 13.49 4.23 6.86
N GLN A 23 14.76 4.37 6.47
CA GLN A 23 15.33 5.68 6.12
C GLN A 23 14.72 6.24 4.82
N ILE A 24 14.48 5.36 3.85
CA ILE A 24 13.82 5.75 2.59
C ILE A 24 12.36 6.15 2.88
N MET A 25 11.64 5.37 3.69
CA MET A 25 10.24 5.65 4.03
C MET A 25 10.08 6.97 4.79
N GLU A 26 10.96 7.24 5.76
CA GLU A 26 10.96 8.50 6.53
C GLU A 26 11.16 9.71 5.61
N ARG A 27 12.14 9.63 4.70
CA ARG A 27 12.41 10.71 3.75
C ARG A 27 11.23 10.95 2.82
N ILE A 28 10.64 9.88 2.29
CA ILE A 28 9.48 9.96 1.40
C ILE A 28 8.28 10.57 2.13
N ALA A 29 7.99 10.12 3.35
CA ALA A 29 6.89 10.64 4.15
C ALA A 29 7.06 12.13 4.48
N ALA A 30 8.30 12.58 4.72
CA ALA A 30 8.61 13.98 5.02
C ALA A 30 8.37 14.93 3.83
N LEU A 31 8.40 14.43 2.59
CA LEU A 31 8.22 15.26 1.38
C LEU A 31 6.77 15.70 1.16
N ASN A 32 5.79 15.04 1.79
CA ASN A 32 4.36 15.39 1.72
C ASN A 32 3.85 15.62 0.28
N CYS A 33 4.28 14.76 -0.64
CA CYS A 33 3.92 14.81 -2.07
C CYS A 33 3.11 13.56 -2.47
N TYR A 34 2.64 13.54 -3.71
CA TYR A 34 1.99 12.36 -4.27
C TYR A 34 3.02 11.25 -4.50
N ILE A 35 2.62 10.00 -4.31
CA ILE A 35 3.44 8.83 -4.60
C ILE A 35 2.72 7.99 -5.64
N LEU A 36 3.28 7.92 -6.83
CA LEU A 36 2.88 6.99 -7.88
C LEU A 36 3.56 5.65 -7.64
N LEU A 37 2.80 4.57 -7.51
CA LEU A 37 3.33 3.21 -7.52
C LEU A 37 3.19 2.65 -8.94
N HIS A 38 4.32 2.28 -9.54
CA HIS A 38 4.36 1.77 -10.91
C HIS A 38 5.29 0.56 -11.04
N PRO A 39 4.94 -0.46 -11.83
CA PRO A 39 5.83 -1.59 -12.02
C PRO A 39 7.08 -1.17 -12.78
N GLU A 40 8.24 -1.74 -12.45
CA GLU A 40 9.46 -1.54 -13.23
C GLU A 40 9.33 -2.15 -14.64
N ASP A 41 8.54 -3.23 -14.76
CA ASP A 41 8.24 -3.90 -16.01
C ASP A 41 6.72 -3.98 -16.24
N SER A 42 6.23 -3.10 -17.11
CA SER A 42 4.83 -3.03 -17.56
C SER A 42 4.65 -3.62 -18.96
N THR A 43 5.49 -4.56 -19.38
CA THR A 43 5.34 -5.24 -20.68
C THR A 43 4.45 -6.48 -20.58
N GLY A 44 3.87 -6.90 -21.70
CA GLY A 44 3.05 -8.12 -21.78
C GLY A 44 1.57 -7.93 -21.41
N ILE A 45 0.88 -9.04 -21.13
CA ILE A 45 -0.56 -9.04 -20.80
C ILE A 45 -0.70 -8.79 -19.29
N PRO A 46 -1.47 -7.77 -18.85
CA PRO A 46 -1.60 -7.42 -17.43
C PRO A 46 -2.02 -8.56 -16.50
N LEU A 47 -2.83 -9.51 -16.99
CA LEU A 47 -3.28 -10.67 -16.23
C LEU A 47 -2.22 -11.77 -16.08
N LEU A 48 -1.16 -11.76 -16.90
CA LEU A 48 -0.11 -12.79 -16.93
C LEU A 48 1.23 -12.28 -16.39
N ASN A 49 1.41 -10.96 -16.30
CA ASN A 49 2.62 -10.35 -15.74
C ASN A 49 2.37 -9.98 -14.27
N GLU A 50 2.95 -10.74 -13.35
CA GLU A 50 2.81 -10.52 -11.91
C GLU A 50 3.27 -9.13 -11.45
N ASN A 51 4.18 -8.46 -12.17
CA ASN A 51 4.63 -7.11 -11.79
C ASN A 51 3.47 -6.11 -11.77
N TYR A 52 2.39 -6.36 -12.51
CA TYR A 52 1.19 -5.55 -12.45
C TYR A 52 0.53 -5.51 -11.06
N LEU A 53 0.82 -6.47 -10.16
CA LEU A 53 0.33 -6.53 -8.78
C LEU A 53 1.18 -5.72 -7.78
N ASP A 54 2.14 -4.94 -8.27
CA ASP A 54 3.08 -4.18 -7.44
C ASP A 54 2.41 -3.25 -6.43
N ALA A 55 1.41 -2.48 -6.86
CA ALA A 55 0.68 -1.55 -6.01
C ALA A 55 -0.09 -2.27 -4.91
N LEU A 56 -0.73 -3.40 -5.25
CA LEU A 56 -1.42 -4.28 -4.30
C LEU A 56 -0.45 -4.85 -3.27
N TYR A 57 0.67 -5.39 -3.76
CA TYR A 57 1.70 -5.99 -2.93
C TYR A 57 2.34 -4.96 -1.99
N PHE A 58 2.60 -3.75 -2.49
CA PHE A 58 3.11 -2.64 -1.68
C PHE A 58 2.18 -2.32 -0.52
N MET A 59 0.90 -2.09 -0.81
CA MET A 59 -0.08 -1.72 0.21
C MET A 59 -0.27 -2.84 1.22
N ALA A 60 -0.46 -4.08 0.76
CA ALA A 60 -0.60 -5.25 1.62
C ALA A 60 0.61 -5.44 2.55
N LYS A 61 1.83 -5.33 2.01
CA LYS A 61 3.05 -5.49 2.79
C LYS A 61 3.29 -4.32 3.75
N SER A 62 3.01 -3.08 3.33
CA SER A 62 3.13 -1.91 4.20
C SER A 62 2.17 -1.97 5.39
N PHE A 63 0.95 -2.51 5.18
CA PHE A 63 -0.02 -2.79 6.22
C PHE A 63 0.48 -3.89 7.15
N TYR A 64 0.85 -5.05 6.59
CA TYR A 64 1.32 -6.20 7.37
C TYR A 64 2.56 -5.87 8.22
N LEU A 65 3.50 -5.07 7.72
CA LEU A 65 4.68 -4.68 8.50
C LEU A 65 4.41 -3.52 9.48
N GLY A 66 3.21 -2.93 9.48
CA GLY A 66 2.86 -1.75 10.28
C GLY A 66 3.53 -0.45 9.81
N MET A 67 4.19 -0.47 8.65
CA MET A 67 4.89 0.69 8.08
C MET A 67 3.93 1.76 7.60
N PHE A 68 2.75 1.35 7.12
CA PHE A 68 1.76 2.29 6.63
C PHE A 68 1.27 3.24 7.72
N GLU A 69 0.96 2.70 8.91
CA GLU A 69 0.54 3.53 10.04
C GLU A 69 1.66 4.47 10.51
N LYS A 70 2.90 3.98 10.50
CA LYS A 70 4.09 4.74 10.93
C LYS A 70 4.42 5.90 9.99
N TYR A 71 4.31 5.71 8.67
CA TYR A 71 4.86 6.66 7.69
C TYR A 71 3.85 7.22 6.69
N PHE A 72 2.80 6.48 6.36
CA PHE A 72 2.03 6.71 5.13
C PHE A 72 0.57 7.11 5.34
N THR A 73 0.10 7.27 6.58
CA THR A 73 -1.30 7.66 6.88
C THR A 73 -1.73 9.00 6.27
N LYS A 74 -0.78 9.89 5.98
CA LYS A 74 -1.03 11.20 5.35
C LYS A 74 -0.60 11.27 3.89
N THR A 75 -0.01 10.19 3.39
CA THR A 75 0.54 10.13 2.03
C THR A 75 -0.58 9.87 1.03
N LYS A 76 -0.53 10.57 -0.10
CA LYS A 76 -1.49 10.36 -1.20
C LYS A 76 -0.86 9.44 -2.24
N PHE A 77 -1.39 8.23 -2.35
CA PHE A 77 -0.94 7.25 -3.33
C PHE A 77 -1.76 7.32 -4.62
N ILE A 78 -1.07 7.20 -5.74
CA ILE A 78 -1.63 6.94 -7.06
C ILE A 78 -1.21 5.51 -7.42
N LEU A 79 -2.18 4.61 -7.57
CA LEU A 79 -1.96 3.21 -7.86
C LEU A 79 -2.21 2.97 -9.34
N THR A 80 -1.20 2.52 -10.07
CA THR A 80 -1.32 2.28 -11.51
C THR A 80 -1.81 0.87 -11.81
N HIS A 81 -2.35 0.68 -13.01
CA HIS A 81 -2.72 -0.62 -13.59
C HIS A 81 -3.69 -1.44 -12.72
N THR A 82 -3.24 -2.54 -12.09
CA THR A 82 -4.11 -3.37 -11.23
C THR A 82 -4.44 -2.69 -9.90
N GLY A 83 -4.03 -1.43 -9.70
CA GLY A 83 -4.64 -0.52 -8.74
C GLY A 83 -6.18 -0.55 -8.79
N GLY A 84 -6.79 -0.77 -9.96
CA GLY A 84 -8.23 -1.02 -10.11
C GLY A 84 -8.76 -2.23 -9.33
N ALA A 85 -7.96 -3.29 -9.17
CA ALA A 85 -8.32 -4.47 -8.40
C ALA A 85 -8.27 -4.24 -6.88
N MET A 86 -7.67 -3.13 -6.42
CA MET A 86 -7.60 -2.76 -5.01
C MET A 86 -8.97 -2.66 -4.37
N MET A 87 -9.99 -2.17 -5.09
CA MET A 87 -11.36 -2.07 -4.58
C MET A 87 -11.96 -3.44 -4.23
N TYR A 88 -11.70 -4.45 -5.05
CA TYR A 88 -12.21 -5.82 -4.81
C TYR A 88 -11.42 -6.54 -3.71
N LEU A 89 -10.14 -6.19 -3.55
CA LEU A 89 -9.24 -6.76 -2.54
C LEU A 89 -9.14 -5.92 -1.26
N ALA A 90 -9.87 -4.82 -1.16
CA ALA A 90 -9.75 -3.88 -0.05
C ALA A 90 -10.10 -4.52 1.29
N ASN A 91 -11.12 -5.38 1.32
CA ASN A 91 -11.52 -6.09 2.54
C ASN A 91 -10.44 -7.08 3.05
N PRO A 92 -9.94 -8.03 2.24
CA PRO A 92 -8.89 -8.93 2.71
C PRO A 92 -7.58 -8.17 3.03
N ILE A 93 -7.22 -7.14 2.26
CA ILE A 93 -6.02 -6.34 2.54
C ILE A 93 -6.18 -5.50 3.82
N ASN A 94 -7.36 -4.93 4.07
CA ASN A 94 -7.65 -4.18 5.30
C ASN A 94 -7.34 -4.99 6.57
N LEU A 95 -7.58 -6.29 6.57
CA LEU A 95 -7.27 -7.14 7.72
C LEU A 95 -5.77 -7.09 8.08
N LEU A 96 -4.89 -6.98 7.08
CA LEU A 96 -3.44 -6.89 7.28
C LEU A 96 -3.03 -5.62 8.05
N TYR A 97 -3.83 -4.54 7.99
CA TYR A 97 -3.60 -3.33 8.79
C TYR A 97 -3.70 -3.62 10.29
N TYR A 98 -4.56 -4.55 10.68
CA TYR A 98 -4.75 -4.94 12.08
C TYR A 98 -3.90 -6.16 12.44
N MET A 99 -3.64 -7.06 11.51
CA MET A 99 -2.80 -8.25 11.71
C MET A 99 -1.32 -7.98 11.43
N THR A 100 -0.78 -6.90 11.98
CA THR A 100 0.62 -6.55 11.72
C THR A 100 1.56 -7.62 12.29
N ALA A 101 2.68 -7.87 11.60
CA ALA A 101 3.71 -8.83 11.98
C ALA A 101 4.32 -8.54 13.36
N LYS A 102 4.39 -7.26 13.76
CA LYS A 102 4.95 -6.84 15.05
C LYS A 102 3.93 -6.98 16.19
N LYS A 103 2.67 -6.58 15.96
CA LYS A 103 1.61 -6.60 16.98
C LYS A 103 0.23 -6.64 16.34
N ALA A 104 -0.48 -7.75 16.53
CA ALA A 104 -1.87 -7.85 16.12
C ALA A 104 -2.77 -6.93 16.96
N LYS A 105 -3.71 -6.25 16.31
CA LYS A 105 -4.67 -5.30 16.88
C LYS A 105 -6.11 -5.78 16.70
N MET A 106 -6.37 -7.04 17.01
CA MET A 106 -7.69 -7.67 16.76
C MET A 106 -8.84 -6.99 17.53
N GLY A 107 -8.61 -6.53 18.76
CA GLY A 107 -9.63 -5.76 19.49
C GLY A 107 -9.98 -4.45 18.78
N GLN A 108 -8.98 -3.78 18.20
CA GLN A 108 -9.20 -2.58 17.40
C GLN A 108 -9.94 -2.91 16.10
N TYR A 109 -9.65 -4.05 15.46
CA TYR A 109 -10.39 -4.51 14.29
C TYR A 109 -11.88 -4.67 14.60
N VAL A 110 -12.22 -5.37 15.70
CA VAL A 110 -13.62 -5.56 16.12
C VAL A 110 -14.29 -4.23 16.40
N TRP A 111 -13.63 -3.32 17.12
CA TRP A 111 -14.15 -1.99 17.42
C TRP A 111 -14.38 -1.16 16.16
N ASP A 112 -13.37 -1.06 15.29
CA ASP A 112 -13.41 -0.24 14.09
C ASP A 112 -14.42 -0.81 13.06
N ASN A 113 -14.60 -2.13 12.96
CA ASN A 113 -15.54 -2.75 12.02
C ASN A 113 -16.96 -2.90 12.56
N MET A 114 -17.14 -3.47 13.76
CA MET A 114 -18.47 -3.86 14.26
C MET A 114 -19.17 -2.76 15.05
N VAL A 115 -18.40 -1.85 15.67
CA VAL A 115 -18.98 -0.74 16.45
C VAL A 115 -19.00 0.53 15.63
N LYS A 116 -17.84 0.95 15.11
CA LYS A 116 -17.71 2.21 14.37
C LYS A 116 -18.08 2.12 12.89
N HIS A 117 -18.12 0.91 12.31
CA HIS A 117 -18.36 0.70 10.87
C HIS A 117 -17.41 1.52 9.99
N GLN A 118 -16.16 1.72 10.45
CA GLN A 118 -15.13 2.53 9.80
C GLN A 118 -13.77 1.80 9.84
N PRO A 119 -13.60 0.73 9.05
CA PRO A 119 -12.32 0.02 8.97
C PRO A 119 -11.23 0.93 8.41
N LYS A 120 -10.23 1.28 9.24
CA LYS A 120 -9.14 2.20 8.87
C LYS A 120 -8.35 1.76 7.66
N GLY A 121 -7.90 0.50 7.61
CA GLY A 121 -7.16 -0.05 6.47
C GLY A 121 -7.94 0.10 5.18
N TYR A 122 -9.21 -0.30 5.17
CA TYR A 122 -10.12 -0.16 4.04
C TYR A 122 -10.27 1.30 3.60
N ASN A 123 -10.51 2.21 4.55
CA ASN A 123 -10.63 3.64 4.27
C ASN A 123 -9.35 4.21 3.64
N TYR A 124 -8.17 3.80 4.09
CA TYR A 124 -6.92 4.21 3.46
C TYR A 124 -6.80 3.69 2.02
N LEU A 125 -7.20 2.44 1.75
CA LEU A 125 -7.21 1.89 0.39
C LEU A 125 -8.19 2.64 -0.52
N MET A 126 -9.38 2.99 -0.02
CA MET A 126 -10.41 3.68 -0.80
C MET A 126 -10.16 5.17 -1.01
N ASN A 127 -9.23 5.75 -0.25
CA ASN A 127 -8.75 7.11 -0.46
C ASN A 127 -7.54 7.19 -1.42
N THR A 128 -7.11 6.07 -2.00
CA THR A 128 -6.08 6.09 -3.05
C THR A 128 -6.66 6.53 -4.39
N ILE A 129 -5.80 7.11 -5.23
CA ILE A 129 -6.16 7.51 -6.60
C ILE A 129 -5.79 6.35 -7.53
N ILE A 130 -6.66 6.02 -8.48
CA ILE A 130 -6.41 4.99 -9.50
C ILE A 130 -6.16 5.70 -10.83
N ASP A 131 -5.07 5.34 -11.50
CA ASP A 131 -4.65 5.81 -12.82
C ASP A 131 -4.55 4.62 -13.78
#